data_AF-I0JLE9-F1
#
_entry.id   AF-I0JLE9-F1
#
_cell.length_a   1.000
_cell.length_b   1.000
_cell.length_c   1.000
_cell.angle_alpha   90.00
_cell.angle_beta   90.00
_cell.angle_gamma   90.00
#
_symmetry.space_group_name_H-M   'P 1'
#
loop_
_entity.id
_entity.type
_entity.pdbx_description
1 polymer ?
#
loop_
_entity_poly.entity_id
_entity_poly.type
_entity_poly.pdbx_seq_one_letter_code
_entity_poly.pdbx_strand_id
1 'polypeptide(L)' 'MMEFELSFRNKIVRMFFIWVIPVWLLTIILIFTLPNHYQWIPSFLPIVTVIIFYLWAKFYSKTEKS' A
#
# COMPACT_ATOMS: atom_id res chain seq x y z
N MET A 1 4.34 24.72 -13.23
CA MET A 1 3.62 23.85 -12.27
C MET A 1 4.20 22.47 -12.46
N MET A 2 4.86 21.92 -11.45
CA MET A 2 5.42 20.56 -11.51
C MET A 2 4.23 19.62 -11.62
N GLU A 3 3.96 19.15 -12.83
CA GLU A 3 3.05 18.04 -13.05
C GLU A 3 3.59 16.91 -12.18
N PHE A 4 2.88 16.62 -11.10
CA PHE A 4 3.09 15.41 -10.33
C PHE A 4 2.80 14.30 -11.33
N GLU A 5 3.82 13.84 -12.04
CA GLU A 5 3.76 12.67 -12.91
C GLU A 5 3.50 11.47 -12.02
N LEU A 6 2.24 11.31 -11.59
CA LEU A 6 1.59 10.03 -11.34
C LEU A 6 1.47 9.26 -12.66
N SER A 7 2.54 9.29 -13.45
CA SER A 7 2.71 8.48 -14.63
C SER A 7 2.82 7.06 -14.07
N PHE A 8 1.77 6.28 -14.25
CA PHE A 8 1.77 4.82 -14.03
C PHE A 8 2.91 4.10 -14.79
N ARG A 9 3.69 4.83 -15.59
CA ARG A 9 5.00 4.48 -16.14
C ARG A 9 6.03 4.13 -15.06
N ASN A 10 5.97 4.75 -13.88
CA ASN A 10 6.81 4.33 -12.75
C ASN A 10 6.26 3.02 -12.17
N LYS A 11 7.01 1.93 -12.37
CA LYS A 11 6.65 0.58 -11.92
C LYS A 11 6.34 0.52 -10.42
N ILE A 12 7.02 1.33 -9.61
CA ILE A 12 6.80 1.42 -8.15
C ILE A 12 5.42 1.99 -7.87
N VAL A 13 5.05 3.11 -8.51
CA VAL A 13 3.73 3.72 -8.35
C VAL A 13 2.64 2.75 -8.81
N ARG A 14 2.83 2.07 -9.95
CA ARG A 14 1.87 1.06 -10.43
C ARG A 14 1.66 -0.07 -9.43
N MET A 15 2.74 -0.61 -8.86
CA MET A 15 2.65 -1.66 -7.84
C MET A 15 2.06 -1.15 -6.52
N PHE A 16 2.31 0.11 -6.13
CA PHE A 16 1.66 0.72 -4.98
C PHE A 16 0.14 0.70 -5.16
N PHE A 17 -0.35 1.17 -6.29
CA PHE A 17 -1.79 1.17 -6.56
C PHE A 17 -2.39 -0.25 -6.60
N ILE A 18 -1.69 -1.21 -7.23
CA ILE A 18 -2.16 -2.61 -7.28
C ILE A 18 -2.21 -3.27 -5.90
N TRP A 19 -1.32 -2.91 -4.97
CA TRP A 19 -1.28 -3.52 -3.63
C TRP A 19 -2.08 -2.76 -2.59
N VAL A 20 -2.00 -1.43 -2.58
CA VAL A 20 -2.58 -0.59 -1.54
C VAL A 20 -4.07 -0.38 -1.74
N ILE A 21 -4.56 -0.22 -2.98
CA ILE A 21 -6.00 -0.09 -3.24
C ILE A 21 -6.80 -1.31 -2.73
N PRO A 22 -6.47 -2.56 -3.09
CA PRO A 22 -7.27 -3.70 -2.65
C PRO A 22 -7.20 -3.89 -1.13
N VAL A 23 -6.05 -3.60 -0.50
CA VAL A 23 -5.92 -3.63 0.96
C VAL A 23 -6.77 -2.56 1.62
N TRP A 24 -6.85 -1.36 1.03
CA TRP A 24 -7.73 -0.29 1.52
C TRP A 24 -9.21 -0.67 1.41
N LEU A 25 -9.62 -1.23 0.27
CA LEU A 25 -10.97 -1.79 0.09
C LEU A 25 -11.29 -2.86 1.13
N LEU A 26 -10.36 -3.79 1.36
CA LEU A 26 -10.51 -4.84 2.38
C LEU A 26 -10.63 -4.24 3.79
N THR A 27 -9.84 -3.21 4.09
CA THR A 27 -9.86 -2.50 5.37
C THR A 27 -11.23 -1.86 5.62
N ILE A 28 -11.80 -1.19 4.62
CA ILE A 28 -13.13 -0.58 4.70
C ILE A 28 -14.18 -1.65 5.02
N ILE A 29 -14.15 -2.78 4.30
CA ILE A 29 -15.08 -3.89 4.55
C ILE A 29 -14.92 -4.41 5.98
N LEU A 30 -13.68 -4.64 6.42
CA LEU A 30 -13.35 -5.14 7.76
C LEU A 30 -13.88 -4.22 8.86
N ILE A 31 -13.78 -2.89 8.70
CA ILE A 31 -14.29 -1.92 9.70
C ILE A 31 -15.80 -2.09 9.94
N PHE A 32 -16.58 -2.33 8.88
CA PHE A 32 -18.03 -2.51 9.01
C PHE A 32 -18.44 -3.91 9.47
N THR A 33 -17.63 -4.93 9.16
CA THR A 33 -17.97 -6.33 9.51
C THR A 33 -17.43 -6.79 10.86
N LEU A 34 -16.31 -6.22 11.34
CA LEU A 34 -15.70 -6.68 12.59
C LEU A 34 -16.34 -6.03 13.82
N PRO A 35 -16.60 -6.82 14.88
CA PRO A 35 -17.01 -6.28 16.15
C PRO A 35 -15.90 -5.43 16.80
N ASN A 36 -16.30 -4.50 17.66
CA ASN A 36 -15.47 -3.39 18.15
C ASN A 36 -14.11 -3.83 18.77
N HIS A 37 -14.08 -4.98 19.42
CA HIS A 37 -12.87 -5.53 20.04
C HIS A 37 -11.80 -5.99 19.03
N TYR A 38 -12.15 -6.15 17.75
CA TYR A 38 -11.23 -6.48 16.67
C TYR A 38 -10.92 -5.30 15.74
N GLN A 39 -11.44 -4.09 16.00
CA GLN A 39 -11.19 -2.92 15.15
C GLN A 39 -9.71 -2.48 15.08
N TRP A 40 -8.86 -2.98 16.00
CA TRP A 40 -7.42 -2.82 15.88
C TRP A 40 -6.87 -3.48 14.61
N ILE A 41 -7.46 -4.59 14.14
CA ILE A 41 -7.02 -5.31 12.94
C ILE A 41 -7.07 -4.40 11.69
N PRO A 42 -8.23 -3.85 11.28
CA PRO A 42 -8.28 -2.92 10.15
C PRO A 42 -7.51 -1.62 10.39
N SER A 43 -7.21 -1.25 11.64
CA SER A 43 -6.38 -0.07 11.94
C SER A 43 -4.90 -0.33 11.61
N PHE A 44 -4.38 -1.51 11.93
CA PHE A 44 -2.98 -1.88 11.69
C PHE A 44 -2.72 -2.42 10.29
N LEU A 45 -3.71 -3.05 9.65
CA LEU A 45 -3.59 -3.66 8.33
C LEU A 45 -3.02 -2.71 7.25
N PRO A 46 -3.55 -1.48 7.02
CA PRO A 46 -2.99 -0.57 6.04
C PRO A 46 -1.58 -0.07 6.42
N ILE A 47 -1.29 0.10 7.72
CA ILE A 47 0.03 0.53 8.20
C ILE A 47 1.09 -0.52 7.84
N VAL A 48 0.80 -1.78 8.15
CA VAL A 48 1.70 -2.90 7.86
C VAL A 48 1.90 -3.05 6.34
N THR A 49 0.84 -2.93 5.54
CA THR A 49 0.95 -2.99 4.08
C THR A 49 1.86 -1.90 3.51
N VAL A 50 1.74 -0.65 4.00
CA VAL A 50 2.59 0.45 3.52
C VAL A 50 4.06 0.20 3.91
N ILE A 51 4.33 -0.31 5.11
CA ILE A 51 5.69 -0.64 5.55
C ILE A 51 6.30 -1.73 4.67
N ILE A 52 5.56 -2.82 4.43
CA ILE A 52 6.02 -3.92 3.56
C ILE A 52 6.27 -3.41 2.15
N PHE A 53 5.36 -2.61 1.61
CA PHE A 53 5.52 -2.00 0.29
C PHE A 53 6.78 -1.13 0.22
N TYR A 54 7.00 -0.28 1.22
CA TYR A 54 8.15 0.61 1.27
C TYR A 54 9.47 -0.16 1.35
N LEU A 55 9.52 -1.23 2.16
CA LEU A 55 10.67 -2.13 2.23
C LEU A 55 10.92 -2.79 0.87
N TRP A 56 9.88 -3.35 0.24
CA TRP A 56 9.97 -3.96 -1.08
C TRP A 56 10.48 -2.98 -2.14
N ALA A 57 9.93 -1.76 -2.19
CA ALA A 57 10.36 -0.72 -3.14
C ALA A 57 11.84 -0.33 -2.93
N LYS A 58 12.29 -0.25 -1.67
CA LYS A 58 13.70 0.02 -1.34
C LYS A 58 14.62 -1.12 -1.78
N PHE A 59 14.21 -2.37 -1.61
CA PHE A 59 14.97 -3.52 -2.11
C PHE A 59 15.01 -3.57 -3.64
N TYR A 60 13.87 -3.34 -4.30
CA TYR A 60 13.75 -3.34 -5.76
C TYR A 60 14.66 -2.29 -6.42
N SER A 61 14.67 -1.06 -5.90
CA SER A 61 15.57 0.00 -6.40
C SER A 61 17.06 -0.30 -6.20
N LYS A 62 17.41 -1.14 -5.22
CA LYS A 62 18.79 -1.61 -5.01
C LYS A 62 19.19 -2.69 -6.01
N THR A 63 18.23 -3.49 -6.49
CA THR A 63 18.48 -4.58 -7.45
C THR A 63 18.61 -4.09 -8.88
N GLU A 64 17.96 -2.97 -9.23
CA GLU A 64 18.03 -2.36 -10.57
C GLU A 64 19.31 -1.52 -10.80
N LYS A 65 20.07 -1.23 -9.73
CA LYS A 65 21.35 -0.49 -9.79
C LYS A 65 22.61 -1.39 -9.74
N SER A 66 22.45 -2.72 -9.68
CA SER A 66 23.56 -3.68 -9.68
C SER A 66 23.58 -4.47 -10.98
#